data_AF-A0A1R3JMK1-F1
#
_entry.id   AF-A0A1R3JMK1-F1
#
_cell.length_a   1.000
_cell.length_b   1.000
_cell.length_c   1.000
_cell.angle_alpha   90.00
_cell.angle_beta   90.00
_cell.angle_gamma   90.00
#
_symmetry.space_group_name_H-M   'P 1'
#
loop_
_entity.id
_entity.type
_entity.pdbx_description
1 polymer ?
#
loop_
_entity_poly.entity_id
_entity_poly.type
_entity_poly.pdbx_seq_one_letter_code
_entity_poly.pdbx_strand_id
1 'polypeptide(L)'
;DSKTRNWWFGIDSKTFIGYWPKELLPKLRYGANYVAWGGIAIADKQGNSPPMGSGHMPNNDYKRSSFFRSIQIMMDQSPFFPPADDTTVQYVDKSGCYGIVDKKDCGRKELHYCFTFGGTGGQCG
;
A
#
# COMPACT_ATOMS: atom_id res chain seq x y z
N ASP A 1 -10.77 -16.74 0.52
CA ASP A 1 -12.06 -17.39 0.24
C ASP A 1 -12.71 -17.86 1.54
N SER A 2 -13.95 -17.45 1.82
CA SER A 2 -14.61 -17.72 3.10
C SER A 2 -15.00 -19.18 3.30
N LYS A 3 -15.25 -19.93 2.22
CA LYS A 3 -15.68 -21.33 2.27
C LYS A 3 -14.51 -22.28 2.46
N THR A 4 -13.51 -22.15 1.61
CA THR A 4 -12.33 -23.03 1.56
C THR A 4 -11.21 -22.57 2.49
N ARG A 5 -11.20 -21.27 2.85
CA ARG A 5 -10.12 -20.57 3.56
C ARG A 5 -8.82 -20.41 2.76
N ASN A 6 -8.87 -20.74 1.46
CA ASN A 6 -7.74 -20.53 0.57
C ASN A 6 -7.61 -19.06 0.19
N TRP A 7 -6.39 -18.65 -0.10
CA TRP A 7 -6.04 -17.29 -0.48
C TRP A 7 -5.97 -17.17 -2.00
N TRP A 8 -6.38 -16.02 -2.51
CA TRP A 8 -6.27 -15.71 -3.92
C TRP A 8 -5.91 -14.24 -4.07
N PHE A 9 -5.21 -13.93 -5.15
CA PHE A 9 -4.84 -12.59 -5.55
C PHE A 9 -5.41 -12.34 -6.94
N GLY A 10 -6.05 -11.19 -7.14
CA GLY A 10 -6.64 -10.79 -8.41
C GLY A 10 -6.61 -9.28 -8.57
N ILE A 11 -6.70 -8.82 -9.81
CA ILE A 11 -6.70 -7.39 -10.16
C ILE A 11 -8.10 -6.85 -10.47
N ASP A 12 -9.07 -7.74 -10.64
CA ASP A 12 -10.49 -7.42 -10.78
C ASP A 12 -11.35 -8.66 -10.42
N SER A 13 -12.66 -8.58 -10.61
CA SER A 13 -13.61 -9.66 -10.28
C SER A 13 -13.54 -10.89 -11.19
N LYS A 14 -12.77 -10.83 -12.27
CA LYS A 14 -12.63 -11.85 -13.32
C LYS A 14 -11.20 -12.36 -13.47
N THR A 15 -10.21 -11.57 -13.07
CA THR A 15 -8.79 -11.85 -13.30
C THR A 15 -8.09 -12.22 -12.00
N PHE A 16 -7.85 -13.52 -11.82
CA PHE A 16 -7.08 -14.07 -10.72
C PHE A 16 -5.64 -14.34 -11.18
N ILE A 17 -4.68 -13.79 -10.46
CA ILE A 17 -3.24 -13.90 -10.73
C ILE A 17 -2.63 -15.06 -9.94
N GLY A 18 -3.11 -15.32 -8.74
CA GLY A 18 -2.52 -16.33 -7.87
C GLY A 18 -3.50 -16.95 -6.90
N TYR A 19 -3.16 -18.17 -6.47
CA TYR A 19 -3.96 -18.97 -5.55
C TYR A 19 -3.04 -19.76 -4.62
N TRP A 20 -3.36 -19.74 -3.33
CA TRP A 20 -2.60 -20.41 -2.28
C TRP A 20 -3.55 -21.20 -1.37
N PRO A 21 -3.38 -22.52 -1.28
CA PRO A 21 -4.05 -23.33 -0.26
C PRO A 21 -3.77 -22.81 1.14
N LYS A 22 -4.77 -22.89 2.02
CA LYS A 22 -4.66 -22.44 3.42
C LYS A 22 -3.52 -23.12 4.18
N GLU A 23 -3.11 -24.31 3.75
CA GLU A 23 -2.00 -25.09 4.32
C GLU A 23 -0.66 -24.39 4.11
N LEU A 24 -0.52 -23.59 3.03
CA LEU A 24 0.69 -22.79 2.78
C LEU A 24 0.71 -21.50 3.60
N LEU A 25 -0.47 -21.01 4.01
CA LEU A 25 -0.63 -19.75 4.73
C LEU A 25 -1.45 -19.94 6.02
N PRO A 26 -1.01 -20.83 6.94
CA PRO A 26 -1.82 -21.24 8.09
C PRO A 26 -2.16 -20.09 9.03
N LYS A 27 -1.26 -19.10 9.17
CA LYS A 27 -1.47 -17.90 9.99
C LYS A 27 -2.54 -16.96 9.42
N LEU A 28 -2.83 -17.06 8.12
CA LEU A 28 -3.81 -16.23 7.43
C LEU A 28 -5.15 -16.96 7.20
N ARG A 29 -5.31 -18.18 7.70
CA ARG A 29 -6.49 -19.03 7.47
C ARG A 29 -7.81 -18.33 7.86
N TYR A 30 -7.77 -17.48 8.87
CA TYR A 30 -8.94 -16.77 9.40
C TYR A 30 -8.93 -15.27 9.06
N GLY A 31 -8.09 -14.84 8.13
CA GLY A 31 -7.87 -13.43 7.82
C GLY A 31 -6.53 -12.93 8.37
N ALA A 32 -6.32 -11.62 8.28
CA ALA A 32 -5.13 -10.95 8.76
C ALA A 32 -5.50 -9.95 9.85
N ASN A 33 -4.69 -9.87 10.91
CA ASN A 33 -4.85 -8.86 11.97
C ASN A 33 -4.37 -7.47 11.51
N TYR A 34 -3.42 -7.45 10.58
CA TYR A 34 -2.84 -6.25 10.01
C TYR A 34 -2.74 -6.41 8.50
N VAL A 35 -2.99 -5.31 7.78
CA VAL A 35 -2.77 -5.21 6.34
C VAL A 35 -1.85 -4.01 6.12
N ALA A 36 -0.89 -4.17 5.21
CA ALA A 36 0.05 -3.12 4.85
C ALA A 36 -0.02 -2.87 3.34
N TRP A 37 0.18 -1.61 2.96
CA TRP A 37 0.29 -1.16 1.58
C TRP A 37 1.36 -0.08 1.49
N GLY A 38 2.00 0.04 0.33
CA GLY A 38 3.10 0.99 0.15
C GLY A 38 3.97 0.60 -1.03
N GLY A 39 5.27 0.85 -0.90
CA GLY A 39 6.27 0.54 -1.90
C GLY A 39 7.64 0.29 -1.27
N ILE A 40 8.54 -0.29 -2.05
CA ILE A 40 9.93 -0.54 -1.67
C ILE A 40 10.86 0.01 -2.74
N ALA A 41 11.95 0.63 -2.31
CA ALA A 41 13.07 0.98 -3.17
C ALA A 41 14.31 0.24 -2.65
N ILE A 42 15.05 -0.38 -3.56
CA ILE A 42 16.20 -1.21 -3.22
C ILE A 42 17.44 -0.52 -3.78
N ALA A 43 18.43 -0.32 -2.91
CA ALA A 43 19.71 0.26 -3.29
C ALA A 43 20.53 -0.70 -4.17
N ASP A 44 21.35 -0.13 -5.05
CA ASP A 44 22.42 -0.87 -5.71
C ASP A 44 23.55 -1.25 -4.73
N LYS A 45 24.57 -1.94 -5.25
CA LYS A 45 25.74 -2.37 -4.44
C LYS A 45 26.57 -1.19 -3.91
N GLN A 46 26.36 0.02 -4.44
CA GLN A 46 27.03 1.25 -4.06
C GLN A 46 26.17 2.10 -3.10
N GLY A 47 25.02 1.58 -2.64
CA GLY A 47 24.12 2.27 -1.72
C GLY A 47 23.23 3.32 -2.40
N ASN A 48 23.23 3.40 -3.75
CA ASN A 48 22.33 4.31 -4.45
C ASN A 48 20.95 3.67 -4.59
N SER A 49 19.95 4.27 -3.96
CA SER A 49 18.55 3.90 -4.16
C SER A 49 17.91 4.74 -5.26
N PRO A 50 17.05 4.14 -6.10
CA PRO A 50 16.38 4.85 -7.18
C PRO A 50 15.35 5.86 -6.64
N PRO A 51 14.93 6.86 -7.45
CA PRO A 51 13.76 7.66 -7.11
C PRO A 51 12.51 6.78 -6.97
N MET A 52 11.61 7.16 -6.06
CA MET A 52 10.33 6.47 -5.85
C MET A 52 9.19 7.33 -6.38
N GLY A 53 8.26 6.69 -7.12
CA GLY A 53 7.11 7.38 -7.69
C GLY A 53 7.53 8.48 -8.67
N SER A 54 7.10 9.72 -8.41
CA SER A 54 7.45 10.89 -9.22
C SER A 54 8.87 11.41 -9.00
N GLY A 55 9.62 10.86 -8.05
CA GLY A 55 10.93 11.38 -7.66
C GLY A 55 10.87 12.64 -6.78
N HIS A 56 9.68 13.13 -6.46
CA HIS A 56 9.49 14.27 -5.56
C HIS A 56 9.04 13.81 -4.17
N MET A 57 9.41 14.57 -3.13
CA MET A 57 8.84 14.35 -1.81
C MET A 57 7.34 14.63 -1.80
N PRO A 58 6.54 13.79 -1.11
CA PRO A 58 5.09 13.93 -1.11
C PRO A 58 4.64 15.17 -0.34
N ASN A 59 3.54 15.76 -0.80
CA ASN A 59 3.00 17.00 -0.24
C ASN A 59 1.46 17.05 -0.19
N ASN A 60 0.78 15.90 -0.25
CA ASN A 60 -0.68 15.82 -0.36
C ASN A 60 -1.27 16.53 -1.59
N ASP A 61 -0.50 16.66 -2.67
CA ASP A 61 -0.99 17.13 -3.96
C ASP A 61 -0.85 15.98 -4.99
N TYR A 62 -1.97 15.35 -5.31
CA TYR A 62 -2.05 14.26 -6.27
C TYR A 62 -1.53 14.61 -7.68
N LYS A 63 -1.40 15.90 -8.02
CA LYS A 63 -0.86 16.35 -9.31
C LYS A 63 0.68 16.39 -9.34
N ARG A 64 1.32 16.46 -8.18
CA ARG A 64 2.78 16.63 -8.05
C ARG A 64 3.47 15.42 -7.42
N SER A 65 2.74 14.68 -6.60
CA SER A 65 3.21 13.48 -5.92
C SER A 65 2.60 12.23 -6.53
N SER A 66 3.34 11.11 -6.49
CA SER A 66 2.69 9.81 -6.70
C SER A 66 1.76 9.48 -5.55
N PHE A 67 0.71 8.70 -5.83
CA PHE A 67 -0.31 8.36 -4.84
C PHE A 67 -0.88 6.97 -5.07
N PHE A 68 -1.38 6.38 -3.98
CA PHE A 68 -2.34 5.28 -4.03
C PHE A 68 -3.69 5.80 -3.57
N ARG A 69 -4.77 5.35 -4.21
CA ARG A 69 -6.12 5.81 -3.91
C ARG A 69 -7.13 4.66 -3.88
N SER A 70 -8.33 4.95 -3.37
CA SER A 70 -9.44 4.00 -3.33
C SER A 70 -9.07 2.72 -2.58
N ILE A 71 -8.27 2.84 -1.51
CA ILE A 71 -7.89 1.72 -0.65
C ILE A 71 -9.10 1.29 0.14
N GLN A 72 -9.41 0.01 0.08
CA GLN A 72 -10.53 -0.59 0.80
C GLN A 72 -10.13 -1.94 1.37
N ILE A 73 -10.80 -2.30 2.46
CA ILE A 73 -10.64 -3.53 3.22
C ILE A 73 -11.98 -4.26 3.21
N MET A 74 -11.93 -5.59 3.29
CA MET A 74 -13.10 -6.44 3.45
C MET A 74 -12.93 -7.31 4.69
N MET A 75 -13.92 -7.28 5.57
CA MET A 75 -14.03 -8.16 6.73
C MET A 75 -15.22 -9.10 6.55
N ASP A 76 -15.00 -10.40 6.70
CA ASP A 76 -16.05 -11.44 6.76
C ASP A 76 -17.17 -11.30 5.72
N GLN A 77 -16.80 -11.06 4.46
CA GLN A 77 -17.71 -10.89 3.31
C GLN A 77 -18.62 -9.65 3.36
N SER A 78 -18.33 -8.69 4.23
CA SER A 78 -18.94 -7.37 4.21
C SER A 78 -18.56 -6.62 2.92
N PRO A 79 -19.33 -5.62 2.49
CA PRO A 79 -18.91 -4.70 1.44
C PRO A 79 -17.53 -4.11 1.73
N PHE A 80 -16.78 -3.79 0.68
CA PHE A 80 -15.49 -3.10 0.80
C PHE A 80 -15.67 -1.73 1.48
N PHE A 81 -14.86 -1.43 2.50
CA PHE A 81 -14.90 -0.17 3.24
C PHE A 81 -13.48 0.41 3.38
N PRO A 82 -13.30 1.74 3.41
CA PRO A 82 -11.98 2.34 3.57
C PRO A 82 -11.41 2.10 4.98
N PRO A 83 -10.07 2.08 5.17
CA PRO A 83 -9.48 2.08 6.51
C PRO A 83 -10.00 3.25 7.36
N ALA A 84 -10.24 3.03 8.64
CA ALA A 84 -10.66 4.09 9.57
C ALA A 84 -9.47 5.00 9.94
N ASP A 85 -9.75 6.27 10.23
CA ASP A 85 -8.72 7.30 10.39
C ASP A 85 -7.70 7.00 11.50
N ASP A 86 -8.13 6.36 12.58
CA ASP A 86 -7.32 6.01 13.76
C ASP A 86 -6.68 4.62 13.68
N THR A 87 -6.94 3.87 12.61
CA THR A 87 -6.46 2.47 12.46
C THR A 87 -5.21 2.33 11.62
N THR A 88 -4.68 3.44 11.09
CA THR A 88 -3.55 3.41 10.14
C THR A 88 -2.30 4.02 10.72
N VAL A 89 -1.15 3.38 10.47
CA VAL A 89 0.17 3.84 10.91
C VAL A 89 1.05 4.01 9.67
N GLN A 90 1.77 5.14 9.61
CA GLN A 90 2.74 5.41 8.56
C GLN A 90 4.12 4.89 8.98
N TYR A 91 4.84 4.27 8.05
CA TYR A 91 6.17 3.73 8.29
C TYR A 91 7.10 4.05 7.11
N VAL A 92 8.27 4.62 7.41
CA VAL A 92 9.28 5.02 6.42
C VAL A 92 10.66 4.68 6.94
N ASP A 93 11.35 3.73 6.29
CA ASP A 93 12.68 3.27 6.69
C ASP A 93 13.77 4.35 6.55
N LYS A 94 13.69 5.17 5.49
CA LYS A 94 14.71 6.18 5.13
C LYS A 94 14.05 7.53 4.88
N SER A 95 13.65 8.21 5.95
CA SER A 95 12.87 9.46 5.91
C SER A 95 13.55 10.66 5.22
N GLY A 96 14.88 10.65 5.09
CA GLY A 96 15.62 11.64 4.31
C GLY A 96 15.55 11.40 2.79
N CYS A 97 15.21 10.18 2.37
CA CYS A 97 15.23 9.77 0.96
C CYS A 97 13.83 9.60 0.38
N TYR A 98 12.91 9.12 1.21
CA TYR A 98 11.53 8.84 0.85
C TYR A 98 10.60 9.39 1.91
N GLY A 99 9.37 9.65 1.50
CA GLY A 99 8.32 10.13 2.38
C GLY A 99 6.98 9.51 2.05
N ILE A 100 6.07 9.67 3.00
CA ILE A 100 4.65 9.39 2.87
C ILE A 100 3.87 10.54 3.52
N VAL A 101 2.78 10.96 2.89
CA VAL A 101 1.83 11.90 3.46
C VAL A 101 0.44 11.32 3.27
N ASP A 102 -0.13 10.85 4.36
CA ASP A 102 -1.44 10.22 4.41
C ASP A 102 -2.46 11.12 5.13
N LYS A 103 -2.94 12.15 4.41
CA LYS A 103 -4.09 12.96 4.84
C LYS A 103 -5.43 12.41 4.33
N LYS A 104 -5.44 11.14 3.87
CA LYS A 104 -6.62 10.41 3.40
C LYS A 104 -7.28 10.93 2.11
N ASP A 105 -6.86 12.07 1.57
CA ASP A 105 -7.51 12.69 0.39
C ASP A 105 -6.56 13.05 -0.76
N CYS A 106 -5.24 13.05 -0.57
CA CYS A 106 -4.27 13.55 -1.55
C CYS A 106 -4.62 14.94 -2.13
N GLY A 107 -5.28 15.78 -1.34
CA GLY A 107 -5.73 17.12 -1.70
C GLY A 107 -7.09 17.18 -2.40
N ARG A 108 -7.79 16.04 -2.55
CA ARG A 108 -9.09 15.94 -3.21
C ARG A 108 -9.93 14.77 -2.69
N LYS A 109 -11.04 15.08 -2.01
CA LYS A 109 -11.93 14.09 -1.36
C LYS A 109 -12.50 13.04 -2.32
N GLU A 110 -12.68 13.34 -3.60
CA GLU A 110 -13.16 12.38 -4.59
C GLU A 110 -12.16 11.26 -4.91
N LEU A 111 -10.90 11.39 -4.49
CA LEU A 111 -9.92 10.31 -4.62
C LEU A 111 -10.16 9.17 -3.63
N HIS A 112 -11.14 9.32 -2.72
CA HIS A 112 -11.41 8.39 -1.62
C HIS A 112 -10.15 8.24 -0.76
N TYR A 113 -10.08 7.22 0.10
CA TYR A 113 -8.89 7.00 0.93
C TYR A 113 -7.62 6.99 0.05
N CYS A 114 -6.79 8.02 0.23
CA CYS A 114 -5.65 8.31 -0.61
C CYS A 114 -4.47 8.83 0.21
N PHE A 115 -3.28 8.33 -0.09
CA PHE A 115 -2.03 8.88 0.43
C PHE A 115 -1.04 9.15 -0.69
N THR A 116 -0.20 10.16 -0.49
CA THR A 116 0.89 10.50 -1.41
C THR A 116 2.22 9.92 -0.91
N PHE A 117 3.07 9.50 -1.84
CA PHE A 117 4.39 8.94 -1.56
C PHE A 117 5.39 9.38 -2.63
N GLY A 118 6.68 9.28 -2.29
CA GLY A 118 7.75 9.55 -3.25
C GLY A 118 9.06 9.86 -2.56
N GLY A 119 10.01 10.35 -3.35
CA GLY A 119 11.32 10.76 -2.90
C GLY A 119 12.37 10.61 -3.98
N THR A 120 13.44 11.39 -3.88
CA THR A 120 14.49 11.47 -4.92
C THR A 120 15.36 10.22 -4.98
N GLY A 121 15.38 9.41 -3.92
CA GLY A 121 16.43 8.40 -3.73
C GLY A 121 17.79 9.06 -3.50
N GLY A 122 18.85 8.41 -3.97
CA GLY A 122 20.25 8.83 -3.75
C GLY A 122 20.98 7.86 -2.82
N GLN A 123 21.96 8.36 -2.07
CA GLN A 123 22.74 7.56 -1.12
C GLN A 123 21.91 7.21 0.12
N CYS A 124 21.15 6.13 0.03
CA CYS A 124 20.11 5.74 0.98
C CYS A 124 20.22 4.28 1.46
N GLY A 125 21.15 3.51 0.87
CA GLY A 125 21.46 2.12 1.24
C GLY A 125 22.09 1.94 2.61
#